data_AF-A0AA35DA35-F1
#
_entry.id   AF-A0AA35DA35-F1
#
_cell.length_a   1.000
_cell.length_b   1.000
_cell.length_c   1.000
_cell.angle_alpha   90.00
_cell.angle_beta   90.00
_cell.angle_gamma   90.00
#
_symmetry.space_group_name_H-M   'P 1'
#
loop_
_entity.id
_entity.type
_entity.pdbx_description
1 polymer ?
#
loop_
_entity_poly.entity_id
_entity_poly.type
_entity_poly.pdbx_seq_one_letter_code
_entity_poly.pdbx_strand_id
1 'polypeptide(L)'
;MREVVFDSAAYGTRGNAADRKLMEQLWAKELAQQRSATQGKPLPAFTLVGEVRVAGRQLVFSMFNASSSPRCEDAPNGANESDVFTVCQMRVTAWPVSAARPAELPGYCMFFGSAADDGRNRIEYQLVGTQIHFRAIQYGQIVEACNKTLRLQ
;
A
#
# COMPACT_ATOMS: atom_id res chain seq x y z
N MET A 1 4.04 5.23 -5.44
CA MET A 1 3.45 5.21 -4.08
C MET A 1 4.59 5.21 -3.11
N ARG A 2 4.38 5.83 -1.95
CA ARG A 2 5.37 5.95 -0.89
C ARG A 2 5.10 4.87 0.15
N GLU A 3 6.16 4.24 0.62
CA GLU A 3 6.09 3.21 1.66
C GLU A 3 6.13 3.84 3.05
N VAL A 4 5.26 3.36 3.93
CA VAL A 4 5.34 3.62 5.37
C VAL A 4 5.35 2.27 6.08
N VAL A 5 6.34 2.07 6.93
CA VAL A 5 6.53 0.80 7.63
C VAL A 5 6.46 1.02 9.14
N PHE A 6 5.70 0.17 9.82
CA PHE A 6 5.48 0.16 11.26
C PHE A 6 6.11 -1.10 11.85
N ASP A 7 6.79 -0.94 12.99
CA ASP A 7 7.26 -2.05 13.84
C ASP A 7 8.15 -3.10 13.14
N SER A 8 8.94 -2.71 12.14
CA SER A 8 9.82 -3.60 11.38
C SER A 8 11.30 -3.25 11.53
N ALA A 9 12.06 -4.11 12.21
CA ALA A 9 13.52 -3.96 12.29
C ALA A 9 14.22 -4.22 10.94
N ALA A 10 13.72 -5.17 10.15
CA ALA A 10 14.33 -5.57 8.88
C ALA A 10 14.16 -4.53 7.76
N TYR A 11 13.06 -3.79 7.79
CA TYR A 11 12.75 -2.76 6.78
C TYR A 11 13.04 -1.33 7.27
N GLY A 12 13.29 -1.17 8.58
CA GLY A 12 13.53 0.10 9.23
C GLY A 12 12.32 1.03 9.22
N THR A 13 12.52 2.26 9.70
CA THR A 13 11.52 3.32 9.61
C THR A 13 11.48 3.88 8.19
N ARG A 14 10.39 3.60 7.46
CA ARG A 14 10.11 4.20 6.14
C ARG A 14 8.93 5.16 6.22
N GLY A 15 8.92 6.13 5.31
CA GLY A 15 7.92 7.20 5.24
C GLY A 15 8.30 8.41 6.09
N ASN A 16 7.97 9.60 5.60
CA ASN A 16 8.16 10.84 6.38
C ASN A 16 7.10 10.96 7.48
N ALA A 17 7.27 11.93 8.38
CA ALA A 17 6.36 12.13 9.52
C ALA A 17 4.90 12.42 9.10
N ALA A 18 4.70 13.11 7.96
CA ALA A 18 3.37 13.43 7.46
C ALA A 18 2.65 12.18 6.91
N ASP A 19 3.35 11.38 6.10
CA ASP A 19 2.85 10.11 5.58
C ASP A 19 2.52 9.13 6.73
N ARG A 20 3.38 9.08 7.77
CA ARG A 20 3.13 8.26 8.96
C ARG A 20 1.85 8.67 9.68
N LYS A 21 1.69 9.95 10.00
CA LYS A 21 0.49 10.47 10.66
C LYS A 21 -0.77 10.22 9.82
N LEU A 22 -0.66 10.38 8.50
CA LEU A 22 -1.75 10.09 7.57
C LEU A 22 -2.15 8.61 7.60
N MET A 23 -1.18 7.69 7.59
CA MET A 23 -1.43 6.25 7.66
C MET A 23 -1.98 5.83 9.03
N GLU A 24 -1.49 6.40 10.13
CA GLU A 24 -2.05 6.19 11.47
C GLU A 24 -3.51 6.63 11.53
N GLN A 25 -3.89 7.72 10.88
CA GLN A 25 -5.28 8.17 10.81
C GLN A 25 -6.14 7.26 9.92
N LEU A 26 -5.65 6.91 8.72
CA LEU A 26 -6.43 6.13 7.76
C LEU A 26 -6.57 4.66 8.15
N TRP A 27 -5.58 4.08 8.83
CA TRP A 27 -5.51 2.67 9.19
C TRP A 27 -5.52 2.45 10.72
N ALA A 28 -6.02 3.42 11.49
CA ALA A 28 -6.02 3.38 12.95
C ALA A 28 -6.57 2.06 13.52
N LYS A 29 -7.68 1.60 12.94
CA LYS A 29 -8.34 0.36 13.37
C LYS A 29 -7.45 -0.86 13.07
N GLU A 30 -6.92 -0.95 11.86
CA GLU A 30 -6.10 -2.06 11.42
C GLU A 30 -4.77 -2.12 12.19
N LEU A 31 -4.13 -0.97 12.43
CA LEU A 31 -2.93 -0.84 13.26
C LEU A 31 -3.20 -1.22 14.73
N ALA A 32 -4.35 -0.83 15.29
CA ALA A 32 -4.72 -1.20 16.67
C ALA A 32 -5.06 -2.70 16.82
N GLN A 33 -5.52 -3.35 15.75
CA GLN A 33 -5.87 -4.78 15.71
C GLN A 33 -4.69 -5.67 15.30
N GLN A 34 -3.53 -5.07 15.05
CA GLN A 34 -2.31 -5.77 14.69
C GLN A 34 -1.94 -6.77 15.78
N ARG A 35 -1.71 -8.02 15.36
CA ARG A 35 -1.27 -9.06 16.31
C ARG A 35 0.06 -8.66 16.92
N SER A 36 0.21 -8.93 18.20
CA SER A 36 1.51 -8.87 18.87
C SER A 36 2.29 -10.17 18.68
N ALA A 37 3.60 -10.05 18.52
CA ALA A 37 4.54 -11.15 18.68
C ALA A 37 4.47 -11.72 20.11
N THR A 38 5.10 -12.87 20.33
CA THR A 38 5.14 -13.58 21.62
C THR A 38 5.68 -12.75 22.80
N GLN A 39 6.32 -11.61 22.52
CA GLN A 39 6.85 -10.66 23.50
C GLN A 39 6.01 -9.37 23.63
N GLY A 40 4.76 -9.36 23.15
CA GLY A 40 3.83 -8.23 23.29
C GLY A 40 4.03 -7.07 22.30
N LYS A 41 5.14 -7.05 21.54
CA LYS A 41 5.38 -6.05 20.49
C LYS A 41 4.51 -6.29 19.26
N PRO A 42 3.91 -5.26 18.64
CA PRO A 42 3.17 -5.43 17.39
C PRO A 42 4.04 -6.08 16.29
N LEU A 43 3.47 -7.00 15.50
CA LEU A 43 4.13 -7.58 14.31
C LEU A 43 4.25 -6.52 13.21
N PRO A 44 5.24 -6.55 12.32
CA PRO A 44 5.38 -5.54 11.27
C PRO A 44 4.08 -5.27 10.47
N ALA A 45 3.78 -3.98 10.27
CA ALA A 45 2.73 -3.52 9.38
C ALA A 45 3.34 -2.63 8.29
N PHE A 46 2.80 -2.78 7.09
CA PHE A 46 3.32 -2.12 5.91
C PHE A 46 2.17 -1.44 5.18
N THR A 47 2.39 -0.20 4.77
CA THR A 47 1.42 0.56 3.99
C THR A 47 2.06 1.21 2.78
N LEU A 48 1.24 1.39 1.75
CA LEU A 48 1.56 2.22 0.61
C LEU A 48 0.58 3.39 0.61
N VAL A 49 1.07 4.58 0.26
CA VAL A 49 0.24 5.77 0.07
C VAL A 49 0.57 6.46 -1.24
N GLY A 50 -0.46 6.95 -1.91
CA GLY A 50 -0.33 7.93 -2.97
C GLY A 50 -1.48 8.93 -2.90
N GLU A 51 -1.25 10.06 -3.55
CA GLU A 51 -2.13 11.21 -3.48
C GLU A 51 -2.22 11.86 -4.85
N VAL A 52 -3.43 12.29 -5.20
CA VAL A 52 -3.70 13.10 -6.39
C VAL A 52 -4.69 14.20 -6.04
N ARG A 53 -4.70 15.26 -6.87
CA ARG A 53 -5.72 16.31 -6.78
C ARG A 53 -6.54 16.32 -8.07
N VAL A 54 -7.85 16.14 -7.94
CA VAL A 54 -8.80 16.07 -9.06
C VAL A 54 -9.95 17.01 -8.78
N ALA A 55 -10.26 17.90 -9.73
CA ALA A 55 -11.33 18.90 -9.59
C ALA A 55 -11.28 19.68 -8.25
N GLY A 56 -10.07 20.05 -7.81
CA GLY A 56 -9.86 20.80 -6.57
C GLY A 56 -9.95 19.98 -5.27
N ARG A 57 -10.32 18.69 -5.35
CA ARG A 57 -10.37 17.76 -4.20
C ARG A 57 -9.13 16.88 -4.17
N GLN A 58 -8.60 16.63 -2.97
CA GLN A 58 -7.50 15.70 -2.78
C GLN A 58 -8.06 14.31 -2.54
N LEU A 59 -7.50 13.32 -3.22
CA LEU A 59 -7.78 11.91 -3.01
C LEU A 59 -6.51 11.23 -2.52
N VAL A 60 -6.63 10.48 -1.44
CA VAL A 60 -5.58 9.63 -0.89
C VAL A 60 -5.97 8.20 -1.20
N PHE A 61 -5.08 7.46 -1.84
CA PHE A 61 -5.22 6.02 -2.02
C PHE A 61 -4.13 5.31 -1.25
N SER A 62 -4.52 4.29 -0.51
CA SER A 62 -3.62 3.58 0.39
C SER A 62 -3.93 2.08 0.44
N MET A 63 -2.91 1.31 0.80
CA MET A 63 -3.03 -0.12 1.06
C MET A 63 -2.42 -0.43 2.41
N PHE A 64 -2.85 -1.54 3.02
CA PHE A 64 -2.36 -2.01 4.31
C PHE A 64 -2.16 -3.52 4.25
N ASN A 65 -0.95 -3.96 4.59
CA ASN A 65 -0.62 -5.36 4.79
C ASN A 65 0.06 -5.56 6.14
N ALA A 66 -0.34 -6.60 6.85
CA ALA A 66 0.29 -7.07 8.08
C ALA A 66 0.07 -8.58 8.16
N SER A 67 0.85 -9.28 8.97
CA SER A 67 0.65 -10.72 9.20
C SER A 67 -0.81 -11.01 9.54
N SER A 68 -1.46 -11.90 8.78
CA SER A 68 -2.88 -12.28 8.89
C SER A 68 -3.93 -11.21 8.54
N SER A 69 -3.54 -10.15 7.81
CA SER A 69 -4.51 -9.22 7.23
C SER A 69 -5.38 -9.93 6.20
N PRO A 70 -6.73 -9.98 6.34
CA PRO A 70 -7.61 -10.56 5.32
C PRO A 70 -7.73 -9.67 4.08
N ARG A 71 -7.00 -8.55 4.04
CA ARG A 71 -7.06 -7.55 2.97
C ARG A 71 -6.05 -7.84 1.86
N CYS A 72 -5.12 -8.77 2.08
CA CYS A 72 -4.08 -9.13 1.14
C CYS A 72 -4.01 -10.65 0.98
N GLU A 73 -3.84 -11.09 -0.26
CA GLU A 73 -3.48 -12.45 -0.62
C GLU A 73 -1.97 -12.49 -0.77
N ASP A 74 -1.33 -13.42 -0.05
CA ASP A 74 0.10 -13.62 -0.10
C ASP A 74 0.56 -14.06 -1.49
N ALA A 75 1.78 -13.70 -1.86
CA ALA A 75 2.39 -14.19 -3.09
C ALA A 75 2.45 -15.73 -3.06
N PRO A 76 2.19 -16.41 -4.19
CA PRO A 76 2.42 -17.85 -4.31
C PRO A 76 3.84 -18.21 -3.86
N ASN A 77 3.97 -19.20 -2.99
CA ASN A 77 5.26 -19.67 -2.50
C ASN A 77 5.52 -21.08 -3.04
N GLY A 78 6.16 -21.15 -4.20
CA GLY A 78 6.51 -22.40 -4.90
C GLY A 78 7.89 -22.29 -5.54
N ALA A 79 8.51 -23.43 -5.84
CA ALA A 79 9.89 -23.48 -6.37
C ALA A 79 10.09 -22.72 -7.69
N ASN A 80 9.00 -22.45 -8.43
CA ASN A 80 9.00 -21.72 -9.70
C ASN A 80 8.36 -20.33 -9.59
N GLU A 81 7.94 -19.92 -8.39
CA GLU A 81 7.31 -18.61 -8.18
C GLU A 81 8.38 -17.55 -7.98
N SER A 82 8.41 -16.57 -8.87
CA SER A 82 9.36 -15.45 -8.84
C SER A 82 8.74 -14.15 -8.32
N ASP A 83 7.43 -14.12 -8.19
CA ASP A 83 6.68 -12.93 -7.83
C ASP A 83 6.65 -12.73 -6.32
N VAL A 84 6.93 -11.51 -5.91
CA VAL A 84 7.02 -11.12 -4.49
C VAL A 84 5.94 -10.11 -4.09
N PHE A 85 5.02 -9.78 -5.00
CA PHE A 85 3.88 -8.93 -4.67
C PHE A 85 2.79 -9.69 -3.93
N THR A 86 2.12 -8.98 -3.03
CA THR A 86 0.84 -9.41 -2.47
C THR A 86 -0.30 -8.68 -3.18
N VAL A 87 -1.41 -9.35 -3.41
CA VAL A 87 -2.60 -8.73 -4.02
C VAL A 87 -3.52 -8.23 -2.91
N CYS A 88 -3.72 -6.93 -2.81
CA CYS A 88 -4.38 -6.26 -1.69
C CYS A 88 -5.63 -5.48 -2.10
N GLN A 89 -6.45 -5.13 -1.10
CA GLN A 89 -7.49 -4.11 -1.19
C GLN A 89 -6.90 -2.71 -1.04
N MET A 90 -7.14 -1.85 -2.03
CA MET A 90 -6.83 -0.43 -2.00
C MET A 90 -8.00 0.37 -1.45
N ARG A 91 -7.74 1.21 -0.45
CA ARG A 91 -8.67 2.19 0.10
C ARG A 91 -8.49 3.51 -0.62
N VAL A 92 -9.58 4.12 -1.07
CA VAL A 92 -9.60 5.47 -1.67
C VAL A 92 -10.43 6.39 -0.79
N THR A 93 -9.80 7.46 -0.30
CA THR A 93 -10.36 8.39 0.67
C THR A 93 -10.28 9.81 0.16
N ALA A 94 -11.39 10.54 0.19
CA ALA A 94 -11.36 12.00 -0.01
C ALA A 94 -10.69 12.69 1.18
N TRP A 95 -9.84 13.67 0.92
CA TRP A 95 -9.07 14.38 1.92
C TRP A 95 -9.39 15.89 1.97
N PRO A 96 -9.58 16.48 3.17
CA PRO A 96 -9.54 15.85 4.50
C PRO A 96 -10.65 14.79 4.67
N VAL A 97 -10.45 13.84 5.58
CA VAL A 97 -11.42 12.75 5.83
C VAL A 97 -12.80 13.36 6.05
N SER A 98 -13.71 13.02 5.14
CA SER A 98 -15.11 13.44 5.22
C SER A 98 -15.95 12.35 5.91
N ALA A 99 -17.22 12.63 6.21
CA ALA A 99 -18.14 11.63 6.75
C ALA A 99 -18.46 10.49 5.76
N ALA A 100 -18.17 10.68 4.46
CA ALA A 100 -18.35 9.62 3.47
C ALA A 100 -17.38 8.46 3.73
N ARG A 101 -17.89 7.23 3.64
CA ARG A 101 -17.07 6.03 3.78
C ARG A 101 -16.03 5.96 2.64
N PRO A 102 -14.77 5.58 2.94
CA PRO A 102 -13.79 5.29 1.91
C PRO A 102 -14.29 4.20 0.96
N ALA A 103 -13.88 4.26 -0.31
CA ALA A 103 -14.09 3.17 -1.25
C ALA A 103 -13.00 2.11 -1.06
N GLU A 104 -13.39 0.84 -1.08
CA GLU A 104 -12.46 -0.29 -0.96
C GLU A 104 -12.47 -1.07 -2.28
N LEU A 105 -11.29 -1.20 -2.90
CA LEU A 105 -11.14 -1.73 -4.25
C LEU A 105 -10.19 -2.95 -4.22
N PRO A 106 -10.63 -4.15 -4.61
CA PRO A 106 -9.79 -5.35 -4.58
C PRO A 106 -8.83 -5.44 -5.77
N GLY A 107 -7.82 -6.31 -5.66
CA GLY A 107 -7.00 -6.73 -6.80
C GLY A 107 -5.82 -5.82 -7.13
N TYR A 108 -5.33 -5.01 -6.18
CA TYR A 108 -4.19 -4.12 -6.39
C TYR A 108 -2.92 -4.73 -5.82
N CYS A 109 -1.87 -4.83 -6.63
CA CYS A 109 -0.60 -5.35 -6.15
C CYS A 109 0.09 -4.36 -5.21
N MET A 110 0.77 -4.93 -4.21
CA MET A 110 1.52 -4.22 -3.19
C MET A 110 2.92 -4.81 -3.11
N PHE A 111 3.93 -3.94 -3.17
CA PHE A 111 5.33 -4.27 -2.93
C PHE A 111 5.84 -3.50 -1.73
N PHE A 112 6.84 -4.09 -1.08
CA PHE A 112 7.68 -3.40 -0.12
C PHE A 112 9.11 -3.61 -0.54
N GLY A 113 9.78 -2.54 -0.95
CA GLY A 113 11.21 -2.58 -1.15
C GLY A 113 11.90 -2.90 0.18
N SER A 114 12.88 -3.81 0.15
CA SER A 114 13.87 -3.86 1.23
C SER A 114 14.93 -2.78 1.00
N ALA A 115 15.78 -2.49 1.98
CA ALA A 115 16.89 -1.55 1.75
C ALA A 115 17.86 -2.09 0.69
N ALA A 116 17.97 -3.42 0.57
CA ALA A 116 18.80 -4.12 -0.40
C ALA A 116 18.23 -4.09 -1.83
N ASP A 117 16.96 -3.73 -1.99
CA ASP A 117 16.29 -3.75 -3.29
C ASP A 117 16.58 -2.49 -4.14
N ASP A 118 17.11 -1.42 -3.52
CA ASP A 118 17.50 -0.16 -4.18
C ASP A 118 16.38 0.45 -5.05
N GLY A 119 15.13 0.31 -4.59
CA GLY A 119 13.95 0.83 -5.28
C GLY A 119 13.54 0.05 -6.53
N ARG A 120 14.08 -1.14 -6.79
CA ARG A 120 13.72 -1.97 -7.95
C ARG A 120 12.33 -2.61 -7.84
N ASN A 121 11.78 -2.71 -6.63
CA ASN A 121 10.40 -3.06 -6.36
C ASN A 121 9.63 -1.82 -5.90
N ARG A 122 8.62 -1.42 -6.66
CA ARG A 122 7.79 -0.25 -6.33
C ARG A 122 6.48 -0.25 -7.09
N ILE A 123 5.48 0.38 -6.50
CA ILE A 123 4.24 0.76 -7.19
C ILE A 123 4.37 2.20 -7.63
N GLU A 124 4.14 2.50 -8.91
CA GLU A 124 4.07 3.85 -9.45
C GLU A 124 2.64 4.16 -9.89
N TYR A 125 2.32 5.45 -9.98
CA TYR A 125 1.01 5.89 -10.47
C TYR A 125 1.11 7.20 -11.24
N GLN A 126 0.16 7.40 -12.16
CA GLN A 126 0.00 8.63 -12.92
C GLN A 126 -1.48 8.99 -13.06
N LEU A 127 -1.79 10.27 -12.84
CA LEU A 127 -3.11 10.83 -13.14
C LEU A 127 -3.14 11.31 -14.60
N VAL A 128 -4.10 10.82 -15.38
CA VAL A 128 -4.39 11.24 -16.76
C VAL A 128 -5.89 11.54 -16.86
N GLY A 129 -6.23 12.82 -16.96
CA GLY A 129 -7.64 13.26 -16.90
C GLY A 129 -8.29 12.84 -15.57
N THR A 130 -9.32 11.98 -15.66
CA THR A 130 -10.01 11.40 -14.50
C THR A 130 -9.58 9.96 -14.19
N GLN A 131 -8.46 9.50 -14.74
CA GLN A 131 -7.98 8.14 -14.57
C GLN A 131 -6.64 8.13 -13.82
N ILE A 132 -6.51 7.25 -12.83
CA ILE A 132 -5.23 6.95 -12.20
C ILE A 132 -4.75 5.61 -12.73
N HIS A 133 -3.65 5.63 -13.45
CA HIS A 133 -2.98 4.43 -13.94
C HIS A 133 -1.93 4.01 -12.92
N PHE A 134 -2.01 2.76 -12.47
CA PHE A 134 -1.06 2.15 -11.56
C PHE A 134 -0.20 1.16 -12.34
N ARG A 135 1.09 1.16 -12.05
CA ARG A 135 2.00 0.13 -12.53
C ARG A 135 2.86 -0.42 -11.41
N ALA A 136 3.14 -1.70 -11.53
CA ALA A 136 4.04 -2.45 -10.68
C ALA A 136 5.38 -2.62 -11.35
N ILE A 137 6.46 -2.39 -10.60
CA ILE A 137 7.81 -2.68 -11.03
C ILE A 137 8.38 -3.67 -10.02
N GLN A 138 8.84 -4.83 -10.49
CA GLN A 138 9.51 -5.88 -9.71
C GLN A 138 10.87 -6.17 -10.33
N TYR A 139 11.93 -6.10 -9.55
CA TYR A 139 13.32 -6.25 -10.00
C TYR A 139 13.68 -5.37 -11.21
N GLY A 140 13.06 -4.19 -11.30
CA GLY A 140 13.24 -3.25 -12.42
C GLY A 140 12.42 -3.55 -13.68
N GLN A 141 11.60 -4.62 -13.69
CA GLN A 141 10.71 -4.98 -14.79
C GLN A 141 9.25 -4.68 -14.47
N ILE A 142 8.46 -4.34 -15.50
CA ILE A 142 7.03 -4.10 -15.32
C ILE A 142 6.31 -5.43 -15.10
N VAL A 143 5.44 -5.49 -14.10
CA VAL A 143 4.55 -6.64 -13.87
C VAL A 143 3.17 -6.32 -14.46
N GLU A 144 2.95 -6.72 -15.72
CA GLU A 144 1.73 -6.39 -16.46
C GLU A 144 0.45 -6.86 -15.77
N ALA A 145 0.47 -8.00 -15.10
CA ALA A 145 -0.68 -8.53 -14.34
C ALA A 145 -1.16 -7.59 -13.23
N CYS A 146 -0.27 -6.72 -12.74
CA CYS A 146 -0.54 -5.77 -11.67
C CYS A 146 -0.94 -4.38 -12.17
N ASN A 147 -0.91 -4.13 -13.49
CA ASN A 147 -1.32 -2.86 -14.06
C ASN A 147 -2.83 -2.67 -13.88
N LYS A 148 -3.23 -1.55 -13.26
CA LYS A 148 -4.63 -1.23 -12.97
C LYS A 148 -4.93 0.21 -13.35
N THR A 149 -6.18 0.46 -13.72
CA THR A 149 -6.69 1.82 -13.94
C THR A 149 -7.89 2.06 -13.05
N LEU A 150 -7.79 3.06 -12.18
CA LEU A 150 -8.90 3.57 -11.40
C LEU A 150 -9.54 4.75 -12.15
N ARG A 151 -10.84 4.66 -12.42
CA ARG A 151 -11.62 5.77 -12.95
C ARG A 151 -12.26 6.54 -11.81
N LEU A 152 -12.00 7.84 -11.75
CA LEU A 152 -12.60 8.75 -10.79
C LEU A 152 -13.93 9.24 -11.38
N GLN A 153 -15.03 8.73 -10.85
CA GLN A 153 -16.40 9.16 -11.19
C GLN A 153 -16.88 10.23 -10.22
#